data_AF-A0A534UJ06-F1
#
_entry.id   AF-A0A534UJ06-F1
#
_cell.length_a   1.000
_cell.length_b   1.000
_cell.length_c   1.000
_cell.angle_alpha   90.00
_cell.angle_beta   90.00
_cell.angle_gamma   90.00
#
_symmetry.space_group_name_H-M   'P 1'
#
loop_
_entity.id
_entity.type
_entity.pdbx_description
1 polymer ?
#
loop_
_entity_poly.entity_id
_entity_poly.type
_entity_poly.pdbx_seq_one_letter_code
_entity_poly.pdbx_strand_id
1 'polypeptide(L)' 'MNGYPREQKERLQRIQLIGRVQLAYEQLKDTMQRYRDDSPRARAAIAAAKRRLALLNRALAIIALEAAQQPA' A
#
# COMPACT_ATOMS: atom_id res chain seq x y z
N MET A 1 -8.55 -10.63 -31.94
CA MET A 1 -7.39 -10.50 -31.03
C MET A 1 -7.14 -9.02 -30.75
N ASN A 2 -7.61 -8.45 -29.62
CA ASN A 2 -7.33 -7.05 -29.22
C ASN A 2 -7.52 -6.85 -27.70
N GLY A 3 -6.91 -7.72 -26.86
CA GLY A 3 -7.00 -7.63 -25.39
C GLY A 3 -5.81 -6.93 -24.70
N TYR A 4 -4.71 -6.70 -25.42
CA TYR A 4 -3.40 -6.36 -24.85
C TYR A 4 -3.24 -5.02 -24.08
N PRO A 5 -3.91 -3.91 -24.40
CA PRO A 5 -3.64 -2.63 -23.74
C PRO A 5 -4.16 -2.56 -22.31
N ARG A 6 -5.28 -3.23 -22.04
CA ARG A 6 -5.97 -3.16 -20.75
C ARG A 6 -5.27 -3.99 -19.68
N GLU A 7 -4.89 -5.22 -20.02
CA GLU A 7 -4.17 -6.12 -19.12
C GLU A 7 -2.79 -5.59 -18.73
N GLN A 8 -2.06 -4.98 -19.67
CA GLN A 8 -0.78 -4.33 -19.37
C GLN A 8 -0.94 -3.15 -18.41
N LYS A 9 -1.99 -2.33 -18.61
CA LYS A 9 -2.29 -1.20 -17.73
C LYS A 9 -2.66 -1.67 -16.32
N GLU A 10 -3.49 -2.70 -16.21
CA GLU A 10 -3.86 -3.31 -14.93
C GLU A 10 -2.63 -3.88 -14.23
N ARG A 11 -1.78 -4.62 -14.94
CA ARG A 11 -0.51 -5.15 -14.40
C ARG A 11 0.40 -4.04 -13.88
N LEU A 12 0.56 -2.96 -14.63
CA LEU A 12 1.38 -1.81 -14.22
C LEU A 12 0.82 -1.16 -12.94
N GLN A 13 -0.50 -0.97 -12.86
CA GLN A 13 -1.15 -0.42 -11.67
C GLN A 13 -0.94 -1.31 -10.44
N ARG A 14 -1.00 -2.64 -10.59
CA ARG A 14 -0.71 -3.60 -9.51
C ARG A 14 0.73 -3.46 -9.01
N ILE A 15 1.70 -3.41 -9.91
CA ILE A 15 3.12 -3.22 -9.55
C ILE A 15 3.34 -1.89 -8.83
N GLN A 16 2.74 -0.81 -9.32
CA GLN A 16 2.83 0.51 -8.67
C GLN A 16 2.21 0.49 -7.27
N LEU A 17 1.11 -0.23 -7.07
CA LEU A 17 0.49 -0.36 -5.75
C LEU A 17 1.41 -1.10 -4.77
N ILE A 18 2.05 -2.20 -5.20
CA ILE A 18 3.04 -2.93 -4.38
C ILE A 18 4.17 -1.99 -3.95
N GLY A 19 4.75 -1.23 -4.89
CA GLY A 19 5.80 -0.26 -4.58
C GLY A 19 5.34 0.84 -3.60
N ARG A 20 4.10 1.33 -3.74
CA ARG A 20 3.51 2.31 -2.81
C ARG A 20 3.30 1.74 -1.41
N VAL A 21 2.91 0.47 -1.29
CA VAL A 21 2.79 -0.23 -0.01
C VAL A 21 4.14 -0.34 0.67
N GLN A 22 5.17 -0.79 -0.06
CA GLN A 22 6.54 -0.92 0.45
C GLN A 22 7.09 0.43 0.93
N LEU A 23 6.91 1.49 0.14
CA LEU A 23 7.32 2.83 0.52
C LEU A 23 6.57 3.33 1.77
N ALA A 24 5.26 3.08 1.88
CA ALA A 24 4.50 3.47 3.06
C ALA A 24 4.93 2.72 4.33
N TYR A 25 5.38 1.46 4.18
CA TYR A 25 5.93 0.67 5.28
C TYR A 25 7.26 1.25 5.78
N GLU A 26 8.21 1.53 4.88
CA GLU A 26 9.48 2.16 5.27
C GLU A 26 9.25 3.55 5.87
N GLN A 27 8.31 4.35 5.33
CA GLN A 27 7.94 5.64 5.91
C GLN A 27 7.38 5.52 7.33
N LEU A 28 6.59 4.48 7.62
CA LEU A 28 6.11 4.21 8.96
C LEU A 28 7.26 3.87 9.90
N LYS A 29 8.17 2.98 9.47
CA LYS A 29 9.36 2.58 10.23
C LYS A 29 10.24 3.79 10.54
N ASP A 30 10.53 4.62 9.54
CA ASP A 30 11.28 5.87 9.71
C ASP A 30 10.57 6.83 10.67
N THR A 31 9.24 6.96 10.56
CA THR A 31 8.45 7.81 11.45
C THR A 31 8.53 7.33 12.90
N MET A 32 8.40 6.02 13.12
CA MET A 32 8.55 5.43 14.46
C MET A 32 9.97 5.57 15.01
N GLN A 33 10.99 5.51 14.15
CA GLN A 33 12.39 5.74 14.57
C GLN A 33 12.68 7.20 14.91
N ARG A 34 12.10 8.16 14.17
CA ARG A 34 12.26 9.61 14.42
C ARG A 34 11.53 10.05 15.69
N TYR A 35 10.35 9.51 15.92
CA TYR A 35 9.51 9.87 17.07
C TYR A 35 9.62 8.83 18.19
N ARG A 36 10.82 8.71 18.77
CA ARG A 36 11.05 7.84 19.94
C ARG A 36 10.36 8.35 21.20
N ASP A 37 10.19 9.67 21.31
CA ASP A 37 9.53 10.31 22.44
C ASP A 37 8.01 10.27 22.26
N ASP A 38 7.29 9.83 23.30
CA ASP A 38 5.82 9.67 23.30
C ASP A 38 5.07 11.02 23.46
N SER A 39 5.37 11.96 22.56
CA SER A 39 4.67 13.24 22.49
C SER A 39 3.32 13.11 21.76
N PRO A 40 2.33 13.97 22.03
CA PRO A 40 1.08 14.00 21.27
C PRO A 40 1.29 14.14 19.75
N ARG A 41 2.29 14.93 19.34
CA ARG A 41 2.67 15.11 17.93
C ARG A 41 3.25 13.83 17.33
N ALA A 42 4.11 13.13 18.06
CA ALA A 42 4.65 11.84 17.68
C ALA A 42 3.53 10.82 17.42
N ARG A 43 2.59 10.70 18.37
CA ARG A 43 1.43 9.81 18.23
C ARG A 43 0.57 10.13 17.01
N ALA A 44 0.30 11.41 16.77
CA ALA A 44 -0.46 11.85 15.60
C ALA A 44 0.24 11.49 14.29
N ALA A 45 1.56 11.71 14.20
CA ALA A 45 2.35 11.39 13.02
C ALA A 45 2.39 9.87 12.74
N ILE A 46 2.60 9.06 13.78
CA ILE A 46 2.58 7.59 13.68
C ILE A 46 1.20 7.09 13.28
N ALA A 47 0.12 7.64 13.87
CA ALA A 47 -1.25 7.25 13.53
C ALA A 47 -1.58 7.57 12.07
N ALA A 48 -1.17 8.73 11.56
CA ALA A 48 -1.34 9.10 10.15
C ALA A 48 -0.58 8.15 9.21
N ALA A 49 0.68 7.80 9.54
CA ALA A 49 1.48 6.85 8.78
C ALA A 49 0.85 5.44 8.77
N LYS A 50 0.39 4.95 9.93
CA LYS A 50 -0.34 3.67 10.05
C LYS A 50 -1.61 3.67 9.21
N ARG A 51 -2.40 4.76 9.24
CA ARG A 51 -3.63 4.89 8.43
C ARG A 51 -3.33 4.83 6.93
N ARG A 52 -2.28 5.51 6.48
CA ARG A 52 -1.84 5.47 5.08
C ARG A 52 -1.46 4.05 4.66
N LEU A 53 -0.66 3.35 5.46
CA LEU A 53 -0.28 1.97 5.19
C LEU A 53 -1.50 1.05 5.14
N ALA A 54 -2.41 1.17 6.11
CA ALA A 54 -3.63 0.35 6.16
C ALA A 54 -4.51 0.52 4.90
N LEU A 55 -4.66 1.74 4.40
CA LEU A 55 -5.40 2.02 3.16
C LEU A 55 -4.77 1.32 1.95
N LEU A 56 -3.45 1.43 1.80
CA LEU A 56 -2.73 0.80 0.69
C LEU A 56 -2.75 -0.73 0.80
N ASN A 57 -2.58 -1.29 2.00
CA ASN A 57 -2.70 -2.73 2.24
C ASN A 57 -4.10 -3.25 1.92
N ARG A 58 -5.16 -2.49 2.26
CA ARG A 58 -6.53 -2.87 1.91
C ARG A 58 -6.74 -2.89 0.40
N ALA A 59 -6.25 -1.87 -0.31
CA ALA A 59 -6.32 -1.85 -1.76
C ALA A 59 -5.58 -3.05 -2.38
N LEU A 60 -4.40 -3.39 -1.85
CA LEU A 60 -3.63 -4.55 -2.31
C LEU A 60 -4.39 -5.86 -2.05
N ALA A 61 -5.01 -6.00 -0.87
CA ALA A 61 -5.78 -7.18 -0.51
C ALA A 61 -7.01 -7.38 -1.41
N ILE A 62 -7.71 -6.29 -1.78
CA ILE A 62 -8.84 -6.35 -2.71
C ILE A 62 -8.38 -6.88 -4.08
N ILE A 63 -7.29 -6.34 -4.62
CA ILE A 63 -6.74 -6.79 -5.90
C ILE A 63 -6.28 -8.25 -5.84
N ALA A 64 -5.65 -8.65 -4.74
CA ALA A 64 -5.21 -10.04 -4.56
C ALA A 64 -6.41 -11.00 -4.48
N LEU A 65 -7.49 -10.58 -3.81
CA LEU A 65 -8.73 -11.35 -3.74
C LEU A 65 -9.41 -11.47 -5.12
N GLU A 66 -9.49 -10.38 -5.88
CA GLU A 66 -10.03 -10.38 -7.25
C GLU A 66 -9.24 -11.34 -8.15
N ALA A 67 -7.90 -11.33 -8.07
CA ALA A 67 -7.04 -12.24 -8.82
C ALA A 67 -7.25 -13.72 -8.41
N ALA A 68 -7.48 -13.99 -7.13
CA ALA A 68 -7.74 -15.34 -6.64
C ALA A 68 -9.13 -15.89 -7.04
N GLN A 69 -10.08 -15.01 -7.40
CA GLN A 69 -11.43 -15.38 -7.81
C GLN A 69 -11.58 -15.59 -9.32
N GLN A 70 -10.55 -15.30 -10.13
CA GLN A 70 -10.59 -15.56 -11.56
C GLN A 70 -10.44 -17.08 -11.80
N PRO A 71 -11.43 -17.74 -12.45
CA PRO A 71 -11.31 -19.15 -12.80
C PRO A 71 -10.14 -19.34 -13.79
N ALA A 72 -9.38 -20.42 -13.57
CA ALA A 72 -8.15 -20.77 -14.30
C ALA A 72 -8.39 -21.02 -15.79
#